data_AF-A0A8S1JRC7-F1
#
_entry.id   AF-A0A8S1JRC7-F1
#
_cell.length_a   1.000
_cell.length_b   1.000
_cell.length_c   1.000
_cell.angle_alpha   90.00
_cell.angle_beta   90.00
_cell.angle_gamma   90.00
#
_symmetry.space_group_name_H-M   'P 1'
#
loop_
_entity.id
_entity.type
_entity.pdbx_description
1 polymer ?
#
loop_
_entity_poly.entity_id
_entity_poly.type
_entity_poly.pdbx_seq_one_letter_code
_entity_poly.pdbx_strand_id
1 'polypeptide(L)'
;MENLHPAQEIILNIVSEIQKHHDFINYMNSNSQKIKQGLWIQQYFKNEPNIPIIQNIIRVVELQNEYIPIKQHFHHILVHKQNVPNLCGYHATYNLIQCVQSIKYKIPPLFYNIAAFWIYVKRTQDFLRQYRNKYQLDSTIWPWRDSDIEKGDFERTYLKSCLHAKPLFKTTFQNEIIQDIKYLVTNDTIFFQYGNVINGYNERVALQKKFDQFKEFKPSNNEELIQTYMLGVTNHWICFVAYKSIQGTQFIVMDSRNRDFFLWNQQQIRDFLQQDQLERPKRGQNPLNQFYLDLYEQGMKDLQQIITLLISWITGQTKLESYVSNQKIRVFLNPLIELLEISQNEYLNLKFNNQNEANLYQIMALWADQYIITVSEFIGNAINITQINKALFLKSIELAQSALEYQTKNGLWNQQKQSPLHSILKCLKIINQSI
;
A
#
# COMPACT_ATOMS: atom_id res chain seq x y z
N MET A 1 -38.44 18.76 -5.62
CA MET A 1 -37.13 18.36 -6.16
C MET A 1 -36.38 17.71 -5.01
N GLU A 2 -36.30 16.39 -5.01
CA GLU A 2 -35.63 15.62 -3.96
C GLU A 2 -34.14 15.94 -3.98
N ASN A 3 -33.58 16.26 -2.81
CA ASN A 3 -32.15 16.55 -2.66
C ASN A 3 -31.36 15.26 -2.93
N LEU A 4 -30.79 15.16 -4.13
CA LEU A 4 -29.90 14.08 -4.51
C LEU A 4 -28.62 14.10 -3.65
N HIS A 5 -28.08 12.91 -3.39
CA HIS A 5 -26.86 12.71 -2.62
C HIS A 5 -25.66 13.36 -3.36
N PRO A 6 -24.74 14.11 -2.73
CA PRO A 6 -23.54 14.68 -3.35
C PRO A 6 -22.66 13.71 -4.14
N ALA A 7 -22.59 12.43 -3.76
CA ALA A 7 -21.96 11.42 -4.62
C ALA A 7 -22.79 11.11 -5.88
N GLN A 8 -24.12 11.11 -5.78
CA GLN A 8 -25.00 11.05 -6.95
C GLN A 8 -24.91 12.33 -7.78
N GLU A 9 -24.70 13.50 -7.17
CA GLU A 9 -24.51 14.78 -7.86
C GLU A 9 -23.14 14.83 -8.57
N ILE A 10 -22.07 14.34 -7.93
CA ILE A 10 -20.77 14.14 -8.57
C ILE A 10 -20.87 13.11 -9.70
N ILE A 11 -21.59 12.01 -9.49
CA ILE A 11 -21.85 10.99 -10.52
C ILE A 11 -22.69 11.57 -11.67
N LEU A 12 -23.73 12.35 -11.38
CA LEU A 12 -24.60 13.00 -12.37
C LEU A 12 -23.83 14.07 -13.14
N ASN A 13 -22.98 14.85 -12.49
CA ASN A 13 -22.10 15.83 -13.12
C ASN A 13 -21.07 15.13 -14.01
N ILE A 14 -20.47 14.03 -13.53
CA ILE A 14 -19.59 13.16 -14.33
C ILE A 14 -20.33 12.61 -15.55
N VAL A 15 -21.54 12.07 -15.39
CA VAL A 15 -22.36 11.47 -16.46
C VAL A 15 -22.83 12.51 -17.48
N SER A 16 -23.22 13.71 -17.05
CA SER A 16 -23.70 14.77 -17.96
C SER A 16 -22.58 15.37 -18.81
N GLU A 17 -21.36 15.48 -18.28
CA GLU A 17 -20.19 15.95 -19.03
C GLU A 17 -19.63 14.86 -19.95
N ILE A 18 -19.76 13.58 -19.57
CA ILE A 18 -19.49 12.43 -20.45
C ILE A 18 -20.38 12.48 -21.70
N GLN A 19 -21.66 12.82 -21.56
CA GLN A 19 -22.56 12.95 -22.72
C GLN A 19 -22.12 14.07 -23.67
N LYS A 20 -21.76 15.24 -23.14
CA LYS A 20 -21.24 16.36 -23.94
C LYS A 20 -19.90 16.04 -24.61
N HIS A 21 -19.02 15.29 -23.93
CA HIS A 21 -17.77 14.83 -24.49
C HIS A 21 -17.96 13.76 -25.58
N HIS A 22 -18.95 12.87 -25.43
CA HIS A 22 -19.35 11.93 -26.46
C HIS A 22 -19.88 12.63 -27.71
N ASP A 23 -20.72 13.64 -27.53
CA ASP A 23 -21.27 14.42 -28.65
C ASP A 23 -20.12 15.14 -29.40
N PHE A 24 -19.11 15.63 -28.68
CA PHE A 24 -17.90 16.21 -29.26
C PHE A 24 -17.00 15.18 -29.98
N ILE A 25 -16.77 14.00 -29.39
CA ILE A 25 -15.98 12.93 -30.04
C ILE A 25 -16.70 12.40 -31.29
N ASN A 26 -18.01 12.21 -31.24
CA ASN A 26 -18.83 11.80 -32.38
C ASN A 26 -18.83 12.87 -33.48
N TYR A 27 -18.85 14.16 -33.10
CA TYR A 27 -18.67 15.28 -34.02
C TYR A 27 -17.26 15.31 -34.66
N MET A 28 -16.20 15.00 -33.91
CA MET A 28 -14.82 14.96 -34.43
C MET A 28 -14.55 13.73 -35.32
N ASN A 29 -15.15 12.59 -34.99
CA ASN A 29 -15.03 11.35 -35.77
C ASN A 29 -15.84 11.40 -37.08
N SER A 30 -16.97 12.12 -37.10
CA SER A 30 -17.75 12.31 -38.33
C SER A 30 -17.12 13.34 -39.29
N ASN A 31 -16.25 14.24 -38.79
CA ASN A 31 -15.67 15.32 -39.58
C ASN A 31 -14.17 15.17 -39.93
N SER A 32 -13.48 14.11 -39.49
CA SER A 32 -12.05 13.94 -39.79
C SER A 32 -11.76 12.78 -40.76
N GLN A 33 -11.41 13.11 -42.01
CA GLN A 33 -10.87 12.19 -43.02
C GLN A 33 -9.44 11.68 -42.71
N LYS A 34 -9.14 11.31 -41.46
CA LYS A 34 -7.84 10.74 -41.07
C LYS A 34 -8.00 9.46 -40.26
N ILE A 35 -8.54 8.45 -40.94
CA ILE A 35 -8.41 7.05 -40.57
C ILE A 35 -6.93 6.66 -40.73
N LYS A 36 -6.10 6.80 -39.68
CA LYS A 36 -4.81 6.07 -39.52
C LYS A 36 -4.04 6.26 -38.20
N GLN A 37 -4.61 6.91 -37.18
CA GLN A 37 -4.01 6.91 -35.82
C GLN A 37 -5.09 6.58 -34.80
N GLY A 38 -5.26 5.29 -34.48
CA GLY A 38 -6.29 4.85 -33.54
C GLY A 38 -6.43 3.33 -33.38
N LEU A 39 -5.53 2.53 -33.93
CA LEU A 39 -5.39 1.13 -33.54
C LEU A 39 -4.37 1.08 -32.39
N TRP A 40 -4.64 0.27 -31.37
CA TRP A 40 -3.82 -0.07 -30.18
C TRP A 40 -4.38 0.39 -28.83
N ILE A 41 -5.54 -0.17 -28.45
CA ILE A 41 -5.75 -0.73 -27.09
C ILE A 41 -6.48 -2.06 -27.27
N GLN A 42 -5.75 -3.16 -27.45
CA GLN A 42 -6.29 -4.50 -27.23
C GLN A 42 -6.10 -4.83 -25.74
N GLN A 43 -7.17 -4.78 -24.97
CA GLN A 43 -7.19 -5.36 -23.62
C GLN A 43 -7.68 -6.80 -23.71
N TYR A 44 -6.90 -7.67 -23.09
CA TYR A 44 -7.22 -9.06 -22.86
C TYR A 44 -8.30 -9.19 -21.79
N PHE A 45 -9.55 -9.25 -22.23
CA PHE A 45 -10.64 -9.87 -21.49
C PHE A 45 -11.22 -10.95 -22.39
N LYS A 46 -10.92 -12.22 -22.09
CA LYS A 46 -11.64 -13.33 -22.71
C LYS A 46 -13.08 -13.24 -22.20
N ASN A 47 -13.99 -12.90 -23.10
CA ASN A 47 -15.46 -12.96 -22.97
C ASN A 47 -16.20 -11.70 -22.49
N GLU A 48 -15.55 -10.53 -22.34
CA GLU A 48 -16.30 -9.27 -22.21
C GLU A 48 -16.34 -8.51 -23.54
N PRO A 49 -17.51 -7.99 -23.97
CA PRO A 49 -17.58 -7.16 -25.15
C PRO A 49 -16.63 -5.97 -24.99
N ASN A 50 -15.89 -5.66 -26.05
CA ASN A 50 -14.90 -4.61 -26.12
C ASN A 50 -15.60 -3.24 -26.10
N ILE A 51 -16.07 -2.83 -24.94
CA ILE A 51 -16.66 -1.51 -24.72
C ILE A 51 -15.48 -0.59 -24.36
N PRO A 52 -15.23 0.51 -25.09
CA PRO A 52 -14.28 1.51 -24.64
C PRO A 52 -14.61 1.91 -23.19
N ILE A 53 -13.63 2.31 -22.38
CA ILE A 53 -13.94 2.88 -21.06
C ILE A 53 -14.50 4.28 -21.32
N ILE A 54 -15.78 4.34 -21.66
CA ILE A 54 -16.52 5.56 -22.04
C ILE A 54 -17.36 6.11 -20.87
N GLN A 55 -17.37 5.43 -19.72
CA GLN A 55 -18.02 5.89 -18.49
C GLN A 55 -17.13 5.58 -17.27
N ASN A 56 -17.10 6.49 -16.29
CA ASN A 56 -16.44 6.25 -15.01
C ASN A 56 -17.17 5.13 -14.28
N ILE A 57 -16.58 3.94 -14.28
CA ILE A 57 -17.11 2.81 -13.50
C ILE A 57 -16.59 2.98 -12.08
N ILE A 58 -17.46 3.47 -11.20
CA ILE A 58 -17.26 3.39 -9.76
C ILE A 58 -17.75 2.02 -9.32
N ARG A 59 -16.86 1.24 -8.73
CA ARG A 59 -17.20 -0.09 -8.23
C ARG A 59 -17.15 -0.10 -6.73
N VAL A 60 -18.24 -0.54 -6.10
CA VAL A 60 -18.21 -0.88 -4.69
C VAL A 60 -17.58 -2.26 -4.57
N VAL A 61 -16.38 -2.30 -4.01
CA VAL A 61 -15.63 -3.53 -3.81
C VAL A 61 -15.71 -3.91 -2.34
N GLU A 62 -16.05 -5.17 -2.08
CA GLU A 62 -16.05 -5.75 -0.74
C GLU A 62 -14.81 -6.64 -0.58
N LEU A 63 -14.00 -6.38 0.43
CA LEU A 63 -12.84 -7.22 0.77
C LEU A 63 -12.95 -7.80 2.17
N GLN A 64 -12.42 -9.01 2.29
CA GLN A 64 -12.17 -9.68 3.56
C GLN A 64 -10.67 -9.94 3.68
N ASN A 65 -10.14 -9.82 4.89
CA ASN A 65 -8.74 -10.10 5.17
C ASN A 65 -8.63 -11.09 6.34
N GLU A 66 -7.65 -11.97 6.31
CA GLU A 66 -7.43 -12.94 7.39
C GLU A 66 -7.13 -12.27 8.75
N TYR A 67 -6.50 -11.08 8.74
CA TYR A 67 -6.21 -10.30 9.94
C TYR A 67 -7.42 -9.50 10.42
N ILE A 68 -8.37 -9.21 9.53
CA ILE A 68 -9.59 -8.45 9.81
C ILE A 68 -10.75 -9.17 9.12
N PRO A 69 -11.44 -10.11 9.81
CA PRO A 69 -12.48 -10.94 9.22
C PRO A 69 -13.79 -10.17 8.94
N ILE A 70 -13.75 -8.84 8.97
CA ILE A 70 -14.88 -7.95 8.74
C ILE A 70 -14.80 -7.46 7.30
N LYS A 71 -15.92 -7.62 6.58
CA LYS A 71 -16.13 -7.09 5.24
C LYS A 71 -15.95 -5.56 5.23
N GLN A 72 -15.04 -5.06 4.40
CA GLN A 72 -14.84 -3.64 4.18
C GLN A 72 -15.31 -3.24 2.79
N HIS A 73 -15.99 -2.10 2.69
CA HIS A 73 -16.42 -1.53 1.42
C HIS A 73 -15.58 -0.33 1.03
N PHE A 74 -15.22 -0.25 -0.25
CA PHE A 74 -14.62 0.95 -0.84
C PHE A 74 -15.04 1.11 -2.30
N HIS A 75 -14.82 2.31 -2.82
CA HIS A 75 -15.04 2.66 -4.22
C HIS A 75 -13.73 2.52 -5.00
N HIS A 76 -13.66 1.58 -5.94
CA HIS A 76 -12.60 1.55 -6.93
C HIS A 76 -13.02 2.39 -8.15
N ILE A 77 -12.33 3.51 -8.35
CA ILE A 77 -12.52 4.39 -9.50
C ILE A 77 -11.49 4.04 -10.58
N LEU A 78 -11.98 3.71 -11.79
CA LEU A 78 -11.12 3.51 -12.95
C LEU A 78 -10.58 4.86 -13.46
N VAL A 79 -9.28 4.95 -13.71
CA VAL A 79 -8.57 6.17 -14.11
C VAL A 79 -7.94 6.04 -15.50
N HIS A 80 -7.14 7.00 -15.98
CA HIS A 80 -6.33 6.76 -17.17
C HIS A 80 -5.33 5.62 -16.90
N LYS A 81 -5.42 4.54 -17.68
CA LYS A 81 -4.54 3.37 -17.54
C LYS A 81 -3.10 3.70 -17.94
N GLN A 82 -2.17 3.42 -17.05
CA GLN A 82 -0.75 3.56 -17.31
C GLN A 82 -0.26 2.45 -18.23
N ASN A 83 0.22 2.84 -19.41
CA ASN A 83 0.90 1.94 -20.35
C ASN A 83 2.42 2.22 -20.44
N VAL A 84 2.90 3.28 -19.79
CA VAL A 84 4.31 3.69 -19.80
C VAL A 84 4.96 3.33 -18.46
N PRO A 85 6.10 2.60 -18.45
CA PRO A 85 6.85 2.30 -17.23
C PRO A 85 7.25 3.56 -16.45
N ASN A 86 7.52 3.41 -15.14
CA ASN A 86 8.08 4.45 -14.26
C ASN A 86 7.24 5.74 -14.09
N LEU A 87 5.95 5.71 -14.42
CA LEU A 87 5.02 6.83 -14.20
C LEU A 87 3.99 6.58 -13.11
N CYS A 88 4.05 5.45 -12.40
CA CYS A 88 3.04 5.09 -11.40
C CYS A 88 2.98 6.11 -10.26
N GLY A 89 4.12 6.68 -9.86
CA GLY A 89 4.16 7.80 -8.93
C GLY A 89 3.44 9.04 -9.44
N TYR A 90 3.70 9.46 -10.68
CA TYR A 90 3.00 10.60 -11.31
C TYR A 90 1.50 10.37 -11.45
N HIS A 91 1.09 9.17 -11.86
CA HIS A 91 -0.32 8.80 -11.93
C HIS A 91 -0.97 8.88 -10.56
N ALA A 92 -0.32 8.31 -9.54
CA ALA A 92 -0.86 8.31 -8.19
C ALA A 92 -1.04 9.73 -7.65
N THR A 93 -0.06 10.61 -7.83
CA THR A 93 -0.18 12.00 -7.37
C THR A 93 -1.15 12.83 -8.18
N TYR A 94 -1.21 12.62 -9.51
CA TYR A 94 -2.18 13.27 -10.37
C TYR A 94 -3.61 12.93 -9.93
N ASN A 95 -3.89 11.63 -9.72
CA ASN A 95 -5.20 11.15 -9.28
C ASN A 95 -5.56 11.65 -7.88
N LEU A 96 -4.61 11.69 -6.93
CA LEU A 96 -4.87 12.30 -5.62
C LEU A 96 -5.26 13.77 -5.76
N ILE A 97 -4.52 14.54 -6.56
CA ILE A 97 -4.82 15.97 -6.77
C ILE A 97 -6.20 16.16 -7.40
N GLN A 98 -6.49 15.43 -8.48
CA GLN A 98 -7.77 15.52 -9.16
C GLN A 98 -8.94 15.13 -8.23
N CYS A 99 -8.78 14.10 -7.41
CA CYS A 99 -9.81 13.67 -6.47
C CYS A 99 -10.10 14.72 -5.39
N VAL A 100 -9.04 15.26 -4.76
CA VAL A 100 -9.19 16.30 -3.74
C VAL A 100 -9.81 17.58 -4.32
N GLN A 101 -9.34 18.02 -5.49
CA GLN A 101 -9.89 19.21 -6.16
C GLN A 101 -11.36 19.03 -6.52
N SER A 102 -11.76 17.85 -6.99
CA SER A 102 -13.16 17.54 -7.27
C SER A 102 -14.04 17.56 -6.04
N ILE A 103 -13.56 17.05 -4.90
CA ILE A 103 -14.31 17.09 -3.64
C ILE A 103 -14.45 18.54 -3.13
N LYS A 104 -13.36 19.31 -3.16
CA LYS A 104 -13.30 20.68 -2.61
C LYS A 104 -14.06 21.70 -3.45
N TYR A 105 -13.86 21.69 -4.76
CA TYR A 105 -14.43 22.69 -5.67
C TYR A 105 -15.70 22.21 -6.38
N LYS A 106 -16.15 20.98 -6.11
CA LYS A 106 -17.31 20.34 -6.75
C LYS A 106 -17.20 20.33 -8.28
N ILE A 107 -15.98 20.19 -8.80
CA ILE A 107 -15.69 20.13 -10.24
C ILE A 107 -15.47 18.68 -10.71
N PRO A 108 -15.83 18.33 -11.96
CA PRO A 108 -15.53 17.02 -12.51
C PRO A 108 -14.02 16.72 -12.53
N PRO A 109 -13.58 15.53 -12.08
CA PRO A 109 -12.17 15.15 -12.11
C PRO A 109 -11.73 14.84 -13.54
N LEU A 110 -10.46 15.12 -13.86
CA LEU A 110 -9.88 14.85 -15.17
C LEU A 110 -9.11 13.51 -15.22
N PHE A 111 -9.43 12.53 -14.37
CA PHE A 111 -8.68 11.27 -14.24
C PHE A 111 -8.42 10.52 -15.55
N TYR A 112 -9.33 10.64 -16.52
CA TYR A 112 -9.30 9.97 -17.82
C TYR A 112 -8.64 10.81 -18.92
N ASN A 113 -8.39 12.10 -18.67
CA ASN A 113 -7.86 13.01 -19.67
C ASN A 113 -6.33 12.81 -19.79
N ILE A 114 -5.94 12.01 -20.78
CA ILE A 114 -4.54 11.75 -21.16
C ILE A 114 -3.75 13.04 -21.33
N ALA A 115 -4.31 14.04 -22.03
CA ALA A 115 -3.62 15.29 -22.28
C ALA A 115 -3.38 16.05 -20.96
N ALA A 116 -4.37 16.10 -20.07
CA ALA A 116 -4.24 16.72 -18.75
C ALA A 116 -3.19 16.01 -17.88
N PHE A 117 -3.13 14.68 -17.93
CA PHE A 117 -2.08 13.90 -17.25
C PHE A 117 -0.68 14.27 -17.79
N TRP A 118 -0.47 14.27 -19.11
CA TRP A 118 0.83 14.62 -19.68
C TRP A 118 1.22 16.09 -19.46
N ILE A 119 0.25 17.01 -19.50
CA ILE A 119 0.47 18.41 -19.11
C ILE A 119 0.90 18.48 -17.64
N TYR A 120 0.28 17.71 -16.74
CA TYR A 120 0.68 17.63 -15.35
C TYR A 120 2.12 17.10 -15.19
N VAL A 121 2.48 16.02 -15.88
CA VAL A 121 3.84 15.45 -15.86
C VAL A 121 4.85 16.51 -16.32
N LYS A 122 4.64 17.11 -17.48
CA LYS A 122 5.53 18.12 -18.06
C LYS A 122 5.69 19.33 -17.13
N ARG A 123 4.59 19.89 -16.62
CA ARG A 123 4.62 21.02 -15.67
C ARG A 123 5.32 20.66 -14.36
N THR A 124 5.26 19.40 -13.93
CA THR A 124 5.97 18.93 -12.75
C THR A 124 7.47 18.85 -13.00
N GLN A 125 7.88 18.29 -14.13
CA GLN A 125 9.30 18.22 -14.52
C GLN A 125 9.89 19.63 -14.71
N ASP A 126 9.15 20.54 -15.37
CA ASP A 126 9.59 21.92 -15.55
C ASP A 126 9.71 22.65 -14.20
N PHE A 127 8.77 22.42 -13.28
CA PHE A 127 8.88 22.91 -11.90
C PHE A 127 10.13 22.37 -11.20
N LEU A 128 10.47 21.08 -11.36
CA LEU A 128 11.65 20.49 -10.72
C LEU A 128 12.95 21.08 -11.26
N ARG A 129 13.04 21.37 -12.56
CA ARG A 129 14.18 22.09 -13.14
C ARG A 129 14.29 23.51 -12.56
N GLN A 130 13.17 24.21 -12.41
CA GLN A 130 13.16 25.54 -11.77
C GLN A 130 13.55 25.47 -10.29
N TYR A 131 13.07 24.45 -9.56
CA TYR A 131 13.41 24.20 -8.17
C TYR A 131 14.92 23.95 -8.02
N ARG A 132 15.48 23.04 -8.83
CA ARG A 132 16.93 22.78 -8.90
C ARG A 132 17.73 24.07 -9.06
N ASN A 133 17.38 24.89 -10.05
CA ASN A 133 18.09 26.14 -10.34
C ASN A 133 17.97 27.15 -9.18
N LYS A 134 16.77 27.28 -8.60
CA LYS A 134 16.51 28.19 -7.47
C LYS A 134 17.36 27.85 -6.24
N TYR A 135 17.54 26.57 -5.94
CA TYR A 135 18.30 26.08 -4.79
C TYR A 135 19.75 25.73 -5.13
N GLN A 136 20.23 26.07 -6.33
CA GLN A 136 21.60 25.83 -6.79
C GLN A 136 22.03 24.36 -6.65
N LEU A 137 21.11 23.44 -6.89
CA LEU A 137 21.39 22.01 -6.85
C LEU A 137 22.12 21.60 -8.14
N ASP A 138 23.18 20.80 -8.02
CA ASP A 138 24.05 20.46 -9.15
C ASP A 138 23.30 19.60 -10.20
N SER A 139 23.14 20.16 -11.40
CA SER A 139 22.43 19.53 -12.51
C SER A 139 23.17 18.36 -13.18
N THR A 140 24.40 18.08 -12.77
CA THR A 140 25.23 17.00 -13.34
C THR A 140 25.21 15.73 -12.49
N ILE A 141 24.72 15.82 -11.25
CA ILE A 141 24.66 14.70 -10.31
C ILE A 141 23.24 14.19 -10.10
N TRP A 142 23.13 12.91 -9.76
CA TRP A 142 21.86 12.37 -9.28
C TRP A 142 21.46 13.06 -7.96
N PRO A 143 20.16 13.37 -7.74
CA PRO A 143 19.03 13.13 -8.63
C PRO A 143 18.65 14.31 -9.54
N TRP A 144 19.54 15.25 -9.83
CA TRP A 144 19.13 16.53 -10.44
C TRP A 144 19.46 16.67 -11.93
N ARG A 145 19.93 15.61 -12.59
CA ARG A 145 20.09 15.59 -14.04
C ARG A 145 18.74 15.66 -14.75
N ASP A 146 18.69 16.24 -15.94
CA ASP A 146 17.44 16.31 -16.70
C ASP A 146 16.87 14.92 -17.00
N SER A 147 17.73 13.93 -17.28
CA SER A 147 17.32 12.53 -17.45
C SER A 147 16.69 11.93 -16.20
N ASP A 148 17.17 12.29 -15.00
CA ASP A 148 16.64 11.78 -13.73
C ASP A 148 15.29 12.42 -13.42
N ILE A 149 15.11 13.71 -13.74
CA ILE A 149 13.83 14.41 -13.59
C ILE A 149 12.78 13.82 -14.54
N GLU A 150 13.18 13.45 -15.76
CA GLU A 150 12.26 12.94 -16.77
C GLU A 150 11.90 11.47 -16.60
N LYS A 151 12.84 10.64 -16.16
CA LYS A 151 12.72 9.17 -16.21
C LYS A 151 12.93 8.48 -14.86
N GLY A 152 13.39 9.21 -13.84
CA GLY A 152 13.62 8.66 -12.50
C GLY A 152 12.32 8.48 -11.71
N ASP A 153 12.46 7.85 -10.55
CA ASP A 153 11.35 7.54 -9.64
C ASP A 153 10.87 8.83 -8.95
N PHE A 154 9.86 9.46 -9.54
CA PHE A 154 9.34 10.74 -9.10
C PHE A 154 8.94 10.74 -7.62
N GLU A 155 8.26 9.69 -7.20
CA GLU A 155 7.66 9.60 -5.90
C GLU A 155 8.66 9.39 -4.77
N ARG A 156 9.76 8.68 -5.04
CA ARG A 156 10.86 8.50 -4.09
C ARG A 156 11.76 9.72 -4.02
N THR A 157 11.92 10.40 -5.14
CA THR A 157 13.01 11.38 -5.31
C THR A 157 12.53 12.82 -5.18
N TYR A 158 11.38 13.17 -5.75
CA TYR A 158 10.96 14.56 -5.92
C TYR A 158 9.62 14.91 -5.27
N LEU A 159 8.79 13.94 -4.91
CA LEU A 159 7.48 14.18 -4.30
C LEU A 159 7.56 15.11 -3.10
N LYS A 160 8.53 14.90 -2.21
CA LYS A 160 8.75 15.76 -1.03
C LYS A 160 8.99 17.23 -1.42
N SER A 161 9.78 17.47 -2.46
CA SER A 161 10.03 18.82 -2.99
C SER A 161 8.76 19.43 -3.58
N CYS A 162 7.95 18.64 -4.28
CA CYS A 162 6.65 19.09 -4.80
C CYS A 162 5.66 19.43 -3.68
N LEU A 163 5.51 18.59 -2.67
CA LEU A 163 4.67 18.86 -1.49
C LEU A 163 5.11 20.13 -0.76
N HIS A 164 6.42 20.32 -0.61
CA HIS A 164 6.98 21.47 0.09
C HIS A 164 6.85 22.78 -0.68
N ALA A 165 7.00 22.78 -2.01
CA ALA A 165 7.23 24.02 -2.77
C ALA A 165 6.34 24.22 -3.99
N LYS A 166 5.71 23.18 -4.56
CA LYS A 166 4.90 23.33 -5.78
C LYS A 166 3.53 23.93 -5.42
N PRO A 167 3.13 25.09 -5.98
CA PRO A 167 1.87 25.75 -5.62
C PRO A 167 0.65 24.85 -5.73
N LEU A 168 0.56 24.06 -6.81
CA LEU A 168 -0.54 23.11 -7.02
C LEU A 168 -0.72 22.13 -5.86
N PHE A 169 0.38 21.62 -5.28
CA PHE A 169 0.29 20.68 -4.16
C PHE A 169 -0.15 21.41 -2.89
N LYS A 170 0.41 22.60 -2.62
CA LYS A 170 0.01 23.42 -1.48
C LYS A 170 -1.48 23.75 -1.50
N THR A 171 -1.98 24.27 -2.63
CA THR A 171 -3.40 24.66 -2.74
C THR A 171 -4.34 23.46 -2.67
N THR A 172 -3.92 22.32 -3.23
CA THR A 172 -4.73 21.09 -3.18
C THR A 172 -4.87 20.59 -1.75
N PHE A 173 -3.76 20.44 -1.03
CA PHE A 173 -3.72 19.79 0.29
C PHE A 173 -3.81 20.75 1.48
N GLN A 174 -4.02 22.05 1.24
CA GLN A 174 -4.27 23.00 2.33
C GLN A 174 -5.70 22.85 2.86
N ASN A 175 -5.81 23.06 4.18
CA ASN A 175 -7.09 23.34 4.81
C ASN A 175 -7.60 24.68 4.30
N GLU A 176 -8.86 24.74 3.89
CA GLU A 176 -9.47 25.98 3.43
C GLU A 176 -10.98 25.94 3.56
N ILE A 177 -11.61 27.11 3.51
CA ILE A 177 -13.06 27.26 3.48
C ILE A 177 -13.45 27.61 2.04
N ILE A 178 -14.31 26.79 1.45
CA ILE A 178 -14.86 27.00 0.11
C ILE A 178 -16.37 26.84 0.20
N GLN A 179 -17.13 27.84 -0.27
CA GLN A 179 -18.60 27.82 -0.24
C GLN A 179 -19.14 27.47 1.15
N ASP A 180 -18.61 28.14 2.18
CA ASP A 180 -18.95 27.94 3.60
C ASP A 180 -18.63 26.57 4.20
N ILE A 181 -18.00 25.66 3.44
CA ILE A 181 -17.53 24.37 3.93
C ILE A 181 -16.04 24.45 4.22
N LYS A 182 -15.65 24.14 5.46
CA LYS A 182 -14.27 24.00 5.90
C LYS A 182 -13.77 22.59 5.59
N TYR A 183 -12.83 22.51 4.67
CA TYR A 183 -12.15 21.29 4.29
C TYR A 183 -10.88 21.12 5.13
N LEU A 184 -10.81 20.04 5.88
CA LEU A 184 -9.61 19.57 6.55
C LEU A 184 -8.94 18.53 5.66
N VAL A 185 -7.71 18.77 5.21
CA VAL A 185 -7.02 17.91 4.25
C VAL A 185 -5.68 17.43 4.81
N THR A 186 -5.41 16.13 4.70
CA THR A 186 -4.08 15.57 4.97
C THR A 186 -3.60 14.76 3.77
N ASN A 187 -2.28 14.70 3.61
CA ASN A 187 -1.63 13.91 2.56
C ASN A 187 -0.40 13.23 3.14
N ASP A 188 -0.42 11.90 3.13
CA ASP A 188 0.62 11.07 3.71
C ASP A 188 1.04 9.96 2.74
N THR A 189 2.15 9.28 3.03
CA THR A 189 2.65 8.17 2.22
C THR A 189 2.83 6.93 3.09
N ILE A 190 2.29 5.80 2.63
CA ILE A 190 2.42 4.51 3.31
C ILE A 190 3.20 3.57 2.41
N PHE A 191 4.24 2.96 2.96
CA PHE A 191 5.03 1.94 2.27
C PHE A 191 4.65 0.57 2.81
N PHE A 192 4.22 -0.32 1.92
CA PHE A 192 3.76 -1.66 2.27
C PHE A 192 4.38 -2.70 1.35
N GLN A 193 5.15 -3.64 1.91
CA GLN A 193 5.86 -4.65 1.13
C GLN A 193 5.86 -5.99 1.84
N TYR A 194 5.52 -7.06 1.12
CA TYR A 194 5.52 -8.44 1.62
C TYR A 194 4.75 -8.56 2.95
N GLY A 195 3.55 -7.98 3.04
CA GLY A 195 2.76 -7.99 4.27
C GLY A 195 3.30 -7.11 5.41
N ASN A 196 4.23 -6.19 5.16
CA ASN A 196 4.85 -5.35 6.19
C ASN A 196 4.69 -3.85 5.90
N VAL A 197 4.42 -3.07 6.94
CA VAL A 197 4.52 -1.60 6.88
C VAL A 197 5.98 -1.20 7.07
N ILE A 198 6.55 -0.53 6.07
CA ILE A 198 7.98 -0.19 6.00
C ILE A 198 8.27 1.21 6.58
N ASN A 199 7.23 2.03 6.81
CA ASN A 199 7.38 3.35 7.42
C ASN A 199 8.15 3.32 8.75
N GLY A 200 9.00 4.33 8.94
CA GLY A 200 9.78 4.49 10.18
C GLY A 200 8.88 4.71 11.40
N TYR A 201 9.41 4.49 12.61
CA TYR A 201 8.62 4.63 13.86
C TYR A 201 7.89 5.98 13.97
N ASN A 202 8.59 7.09 13.75
CA ASN A 202 7.99 8.43 13.83
C ASN A 202 6.88 8.64 12.78
N GLU A 203 7.06 8.10 11.57
CA GLU A 203 6.04 8.16 10.51
C GLU A 203 4.81 7.36 10.90
N ARG A 204 5.00 6.15 11.46
CA ARG A 204 3.89 5.32 11.92
C ARG A 204 3.11 5.95 13.08
N VAL A 205 3.81 6.57 14.03
CA VAL A 205 3.16 7.34 15.11
C VAL A 205 2.36 8.52 14.55
N ALA A 206 2.90 9.22 13.56
CA ALA A 206 2.18 10.31 12.89
C ALA A 206 0.94 9.79 12.14
N LEU A 207 1.07 8.69 11.39
CA LEU A 207 -0.04 8.02 10.69
C LEU A 207 -1.13 7.58 11.67
N GLN A 208 -0.78 6.96 12.80
CA GLN A 208 -1.76 6.54 13.81
C GLN A 208 -2.54 7.74 14.35
N LYS A 209 -1.88 8.88 14.63
CA LYS A 209 -2.57 10.11 15.04
C LYS A 209 -3.55 10.61 13.98
N LYS A 210 -3.22 10.45 12.68
CA LYS A 210 -4.15 10.79 11.59
C LYS A 210 -5.34 9.84 11.54
N PHE A 211 -5.13 8.55 11.73
CA PHE A 211 -6.21 7.58 11.82
C PHE A 211 -7.14 7.88 13.00
N ASP A 212 -6.58 8.18 14.17
CA ASP A 212 -7.34 8.57 15.36
C ASP A 212 -8.13 9.87 15.10
N GLN A 213 -7.50 10.87 14.47
CA GLN A 213 -8.17 12.12 14.06
C GLN A 213 -9.39 11.84 13.16
N PHE A 214 -9.27 10.94 12.18
CA PHE A 214 -10.39 10.61 11.28
C PHE A 214 -11.51 9.89 11.99
N LYS A 215 -11.15 8.93 12.84
CA LYS A 215 -12.10 8.19 13.67
C LYS A 215 -12.91 9.15 14.55
N GLU A 216 -12.22 10.04 15.25
CA GLU A 216 -12.80 10.98 16.22
C GLU A 216 -13.53 12.15 15.58
N PHE A 217 -13.19 12.50 14.33
CA PHE A 217 -13.82 13.62 13.62
C PHE A 217 -15.33 13.39 13.46
N LYS A 218 -16.12 14.30 14.02
CA LYS A 218 -17.58 14.35 13.88
C LYS A 218 -17.93 15.55 12.99
N PRO A 219 -18.16 15.34 11.68
CA PRO A 219 -18.44 16.43 10.76
C PRO A 219 -19.70 17.19 11.17
N SER A 220 -19.61 18.52 11.16
CA SER A 220 -20.78 19.40 11.17
C SER A 220 -21.28 19.65 9.75
N ASN A 221 -22.38 20.38 9.56
CA ASN A 221 -22.91 20.70 8.22
C ASN A 221 -21.89 21.39 7.30
N ASN A 222 -20.92 22.09 7.90
CA ASN A 222 -19.97 22.96 7.22
C ASN A 222 -18.53 22.46 7.39
N GLU A 223 -18.33 21.18 7.74
CA GLU A 223 -16.98 20.62 7.92
C GLU A 223 -16.86 19.25 7.24
N GLU A 224 -15.80 19.10 6.45
CA GLU A 224 -15.47 17.86 5.77
C GLU A 224 -13.99 17.52 6.02
N LEU A 225 -13.68 16.22 6.16
CA LEU A 225 -12.31 15.72 6.34
C LEU A 225 -11.93 14.83 5.16
N ILE A 226 -10.80 15.15 4.53
CA ILE A 226 -10.20 14.40 3.43
C ILE A 226 -8.81 13.95 3.87
N GLN A 227 -8.59 12.66 4.01
CA GLN A 227 -7.26 12.10 4.22
C GLN A 227 -6.82 11.35 2.97
N THR A 228 -5.68 11.75 2.43
CA THR A 228 -5.11 11.15 1.22
C THR A 228 -3.85 10.38 1.56
N TYR A 229 -3.70 9.22 0.92
CA TYR A 229 -2.57 8.35 1.09
C TYR A 229 -2.06 7.91 -0.27
N MET A 230 -0.79 8.21 -0.52
CA MET A 230 -0.05 7.60 -1.59
C MET A 230 0.52 6.27 -1.07
N LEU A 231 0.12 5.15 -1.67
CA LEU A 231 0.53 3.82 -1.19
C LEU A 231 1.61 3.27 -2.10
N GLY A 232 2.82 3.13 -1.56
CA GLY A 232 3.94 2.43 -2.19
C GLY A 232 3.85 0.95 -1.84
N VAL A 233 3.26 0.18 -2.75
CA VAL A 233 3.04 -1.26 -2.61
C VAL A 233 4.10 -2.01 -3.40
N THR A 234 4.33 -3.30 -3.13
CA THR A 234 5.32 -4.11 -3.86
C THR A 234 5.19 -3.91 -5.37
N ASN A 235 6.23 -3.29 -5.95
CA ASN A 235 6.34 -2.94 -7.37
C ASN A 235 5.20 -2.07 -7.95
N HIS A 236 4.50 -1.27 -7.14
CA HIS A 236 3.44 -0.40 -7.64
C HIS A 236 3.09 0.78 -6.73
N TRP A 237 2.49 1.82 -7.31
CA TRP A 237 1.98 2.97 -6.57
C TRP A 237 0.50 3.18 -6.85
N ILE A 238 -0.29 3.36 -5.79
CA ILE A 238 -1.73 3.62 -5.89
C ILE A 238 -2.15 4.77 -4.98
N CYS A 239 -3.38 5.23 -5.18
CA CYS A 239 -4.00 6.25 -4.35
C CYS A 239 -5.06 5.63 -3.45
N PHE A 240 -5.14 6.14 -2.23
CA PHE A 240 -6.28 5.94 -1.35
C PHE A 240 -6.74 7.29 -0.80
N VAL A 241 -8.06 7.51 -0.77
CA VAL A 241 -8.67 8.69 -0.16
C VAL A 241 -9.74 8.22 0.81
N ALA A 242 -9.64 8.64 2.07
CA ALA A 242 -10.71 8.56 3.05
C ALA A 242 -11.39 9.92 3.15
N TYR A 243 -12.70 9.94 2.98
CA TYR A 243 -13.53 11.12 3.01
C TYR A 243 -14.62 10.97 4.07
N LYS A 244 -14.80 11.99 4.91
CA LYS A 244 -15.82 12.01 5.96
C LYS A 244 -16.58 13.32 5.93
N SER A 245 -17.90 13.22 5.76
CA SER A 245 -18.84 14.34 5.83
C SER A 245 -20.06 13.94 6.67
N ILE A 246 -21.01 14.85 6.85
CA ILE A 246 -22.24 14.56 7.59
C ILE A 246 -23.05 13.41 6.99
N GLN A 247 -22.88 13.14 5.70
CA GLN A 247 -23.58 12.06 4.98
C GLN A 247 -22.94 10.69 5.20
N GLY A 248 -21.72 10.65 5.72
CA GLY A 248 -21.03 9.41 6.05
C GLY A 248 -19.57 9.41 5.66
N THR A 249 -19.01 8.19 5.68
CA THR A 249 -17.60 7.92 5.36
C THR A 249 -17.53 7.20 4.03
N GLN A 250 -16.58 7.62 3.18
CA GLN A 250 -16.29 6.96 1.91
C GLN A 250 -14.79 6.67 1.81
N PHE A 251 -14.47 5.52 1.23
CA PHE A 251 -13.11 5.13 0.90
C PHE A 251 -13.01 4.99 -0.61
N ILE A 252 -12.00 5.63 -1.20
CA ILE A 252 -11.82 5.70 -2.64
C ILE A 252 -10.41 5.19 -2.97
N VAL A 253 -10.33 4.25 -3.89
CA VAL A 253 -9.08 3.68 -4.40
C VAL A 253 -8.98 3.98 -5.89
N MET A 254 -7.81 4.43 -6.31
CA MET A 254 -7.48 4.67 -7.71
C MET A 254 -6.17 3.96 -8.04
N ASP A 255 -6.22 3.02 -8.98
CA ASP A 255 -5.07 2.25 -9.45
C ASP A 255 -4.87 2.50 -10.95
N SER A 256 -3.69 3.01 -11.34
CA SER A 256 -3.34 3.24 -12.75
C SER A 256 -3.30 1.97 -13.60
N ARG A 257 -3.32 0.77 -13.02
CA ARG A 257 -3.45 -0.49 -13.79
C ARG A 257 -4.91 -0.77 -14.17
N ASN A 258 -5.89 -0.22 -13.46
CA ASN A 258 -7.33 -0.45 -13.65
C ASN A 258 -7.70 -1.92 -13.78
N ARG A 259 -7.15 -2.77 -12.91
CA ARG A 259 -7.43 -4.21 -12.95
C ARG A 259 -8.29 -4.60 -11.75
N ASP A 260 -8.93 -5.75 -11.87
CA ASP A 260 -9.97 -6.20 -10.92
C ASP A 260 -9.43 -7.12 -9.85
N PHE A 261 -8.12 -7.11 -9.67
CA PHE A 261 -7.46 -8.04 -8.78
C PHE A 261 -7.80 -7.82 -7.31
N PHE A 262 -8.53 -6.76 -6.93
CA PHE A 262 -9.10 -6.67 -5.59
C PHE A 262 -9.99 -7.87 -5.26
N LEU A 263 -10.78 -8.38 -6.21
CA LEU A 263 -11.69 -9.50 -5.98
C LEU A 263 -11.09 -10.87 -6.35
N TRP A 264 -9.83 -10.90 -6.80
CA TRP A 264 -9.22 -12.13 -7.25
C TRP A 264 -8.69 -12.94 -6.07
N ASN A 265 -8.97 -14.23 -6.08
CA ASN A 265 -8.28 -15.19 -5.23
C ASN A 265 -6.87 -15.50 -5.80
N GLN A 266 -6.08 -16.25 -5.05
CA GLN A 266 -4.71 -16.58 -5.43
C GLN A 266 -4.62 -17.32 -6.78
N GLN A 267 -5.56 -18.21 -7.08
CA GLN A 267 -5.56 -18.94 -8.35
C GLN A 267 -5.85 -17.99 -9.52
N GLN A 268 -6.82 -17.10 -9.40
CA GLN A 268 -7.15 -16.11 -10.42
C GLN A 268 -5.97 -15.16 -10.71
N ILE A 269 -5.22 -14.76 -9.67
CA ILE A 269 -3.99 -13.98 -9.85
C ILE A 269 -2.96 -14.78 -10.66
N ARG A 270 -2.74 -16.05 -10.32
CA ARG A 270 -1.78 -16.92 -11.02
C ARG A 270 -2.17 -17.18 -12.47
N ASP A 271 -3.43 -17.50 -12.73
CA ASP A 271 -3.97 -17.72 -14.07
C ASP A 271 -3.79 -16.47 -14.92
N PHE A 272 -4.07 -15.29 -14.34
CA PHE A 272 -3.85 -14.02 -15.00
C PHE A 272 -2.36 -13.81 -15.36
N LEU A 273 -1.43 -14.07 -14.44
CA LEU A 273 0.01 -13.89 -14.69
C LEU A 273 0.54 -14.86 -15.74
N GLN A 274 0.06 -16.10 -15.75
CA GLN A 274 0.36 -17.08 -16.79
C GLN A 274 -0.19 -16.65 -18.16
N GLN A 275 -1.40 -16.09 -18.20
CA GLN A 275 -1.96 -15.55 -19.42
C GLN A 275 -1.14 -14.34 -19.91
N ASP A 276 -0.81 -13.38 -19.05
CA ASP A 276 0.00 -12.21 -19.43
C ASP A 276 1.37 -12.67 -19.99
N GLN A 277 2.02 -13.65 -19.36
CA GLN A 277 3.24 -14.32 -19.85
C GLN A 277 3.12 -14.78 -21.30
N LEU A 278 2.06 -15.52 -21.64
CA LEU A 278 1.82 -16.04 -22.99
C LEU A 278 1.57 -14.93 -24.03
N GLU A 279 1.15 -13.75 -23.58
CA GLU A 279 0.79 -12.62 -24.42
C GLU A 279 1.92 -11.59 -24.57
N ARG A 280 2.95 -11.63 -23.71
CA ARG A 280 4.12 -10.74 -23.79
C ARG A 280 4.87 -10.84 -25.12
N PRO A 281 5.20 -12.04 -25.65
CA PRO A 281 5.88 -12.15 -26.95
C PRO A 281 5.06 -11.54 -28.09
N LYS A 282 3.72 -11.65 -28.03
CA LYS A 282 2.80 -11.05 -29.02
C LYS A 282 2.84 -9.52 -29.01
N ARG A 283 3.28 -8.92 -27.91
CA ARG A 283 3.48 -7.47 -27.73
C ARG A 283 4.94 -7.04 -27.98
N GLY A 284 5.79 -7.95 -28.46
CA GLY A 284 7.23 -7.69 -28.63
C GLY A 284 8.00 -7.56 -27.31
N GLN A 285 7.46 -8.11 -26.22
CA GLN A 285 8.08 -8.09 -24.90
C GLN A 285 8.63 -9.46 -24.54
N ASN A 286 9.78 -9.48 -23.87
CA ASN A 286 10.34 -10.72 -23.33
C ASN A 286 9.44 -11.27 -22.21
N PRO A 287 9.30 -12.60 -22.09
CA PRO A 287 8.71 -13.25 -20.93
C PRO A 287 9.39 -12.77 -19.64
N LEU A 288 8.62 -12.75 -18.54
CA LEU A 288 9.16 -12.45 -17.23
C LEU A 288 9.90 -13.70 -16.70
N ASN A 289 10.93 -13.49 -15.88
CA ASN A 289 11.47 -14.60 -15.09
C ASN A 289 10.58 -14.87 -13.86
N GLN A 290 10.86 -15.96 -13.15
CA GLN A 290 10.08 -16.36 -11.97
C GLN A 290 10.04 -15.27 -10.90
N PHE A 291 11.18 -14.61 -10.64
CA PHE A 291 11.28 -13.52 -9.66
C PHE A 291 10.27 -12.40 -9.94
N TYR A 292 10.14 -11.93 -11.18
CA TYR A 292 9.17 -10.90 -11.52
C TYR A 292 7.72 -11.40 -11.40
N LEU A 293 7.45 -12.67 -11.74
CA LEU A 293 6.12 -13.26 -11.54
C LEU A 293 5.73 -13.26 -10.07
N ASP A 294 6.62 -13.73 -9.20
CA ASP A 294 6.42 -13.74 -7.76
C ASP A 294 6.22 -12.32 -7.22
N LEU A 295 7.01 -11.36 -7.72
CA LEU A 295 6.90 -9.95 -7.37
C LEU A 295 5.54 -9.35 -7.76
N TYR A 296 5.02 -9.69 -8.95
CA TYR A 296 3.69 -9.24 -9.39
C TYR A 296 2.57 -9.92 -8.60
N GLU A 297 2.67 -11.22 -8.33
CA GLU A 297 1.71 -11.95 -7.47
C GLU A 297 1.66 -11.29 -6.09
N GLN A 298 2.82 -11.07 -5.47
CA GLN A 298 2.91 -10.43 -4.16
C GLN A 298 2.39 -8.99 -4.19
N GLY A 299 2.69 -8.21 -5.24
CA GLY A 299 2.17 -6.86 -5.40
C GLY A 299 0.64 -6.77 -5.42
N MET A 300 -0.03 -7.77 -6.01
CA MET A 300 -1.50 -7.83 -5.99
C MET A 300 -2.04 -8.19 -4.59
N LYS A 301 -1.42 -9.17 -3.92
CA LYS A 301 -1.80 -9.57 -2.55
C LYS A 301 -1.61 -8.43 -1.55
N ASP A 302 -0.45 -7.77 -1.62
CA ASP A 302 -0.12 -6.64 -0.76
C ASP A 302 -1.11 -5.49 -0.97
N LEU A 303 -1.58 -5.27 -2.21
CA LEU A 303 -2.58 -4.25 -2.48
C LEU A 303 -3.93 -4.57 -1.80
N GLN A 304 -4.42 -5.79 -1.96
CA GLN A 304 -5.67 -6.23 -1.32
C GLN A 304 -5.58 -6.11 0.21
N GLN A 305 -4.43 -6.52 0.76
CA GLN A 305 -4.18 -6.47 2.20
C GLN A 305 -4.11 -5.04 2.72
N ILE A 306 -3.32 -4.15 2.10
CA ILE A 306 -3.16 -2.78 2.61
C ILE A 306 -4.45 -1.97 2.52
N ILE A 307 -5.27 -2.14 1.49
CA ILE A 307 -6.57 -1.45 1.41
C ILE A 307 -7.47 -1.86 2.58
N THR A 308 -7.52 -3.17 2.88
CA THR A 308 -8.34 -3.67 3.98
C THR A 308 -7.84 -3.19 5.34
N LEU A 309 -6.52 -3.24 5.55
CA LEU A 309 -5.86 -2.74 6.76
C LEU A 309 -6.08 -1.24 6.94
N LEU A 310 -5.93 -0.45 5.89
CA LEU A 310 -6.05 1.00 5.95
C LEU A 310 -7.47 1.43 6.35
N ILE A 311 -8.50 0.81 5.76
CA ILE A 311 -9.88 1.04 6.18
C ILE A 311 -10.08 0.67 7.65
N SER A 312 -9.54 -0.47 8.08
CA SER A 312 -9.63 -0.94 9.47
C SER A 312 -8.94 0.00 10.47
N TRP A 313 -7.76 0.54 10.12
CA TRP A 313 -7.03 1.50 10.95
C TRP A 313 -7.78 2.83 11.04
N ILE A 314 -8.26 3.35 9.91
CA ILE A 314 -8.99 4.62 9.83
C ILE A 314 -10.33 4.55 10.57
N THR A 315 -11.03 3.43 10.49
CA THR A 315 -12.29 3.21 11.23
C THR A 315 -12.06 2.81 12.69
N GLY A 316 -10.82 2.52 13.08
CA GLY A 316 -10.43 2.16 14.44
C GLY A 316 -10.82 0.75 14.86
N GLN A 317 -11.10 -0.15 13.91
CA GLN A 317 -11.30 -1.58 14.16
C GLN A 317 -10.01 -2.25 14.62
N THR A 318 -8.87 -1.84 14.06
CA THR A 318 -7.53 -2.25 14.50
C THR A 318 -6.61 -1.03 14.60
N LYS A 319 -5.44 -1.19 15.22
CA LYS A 319 -4.41 -0.15 15.30
C LYS A 319 -3.21 -0.51 14.44
N LEU A 320 -2.61 0.49 13.79
CA LEU A 320 -1.40 0.32 12.97
C LEU A 320 -0.27 -0.32 13.79
N GLU A 321 -0.01 0.21 14.98
CA GLU A 321 1.07 -0.30 15.85
C GLU A 321 0.81 -1.72 16.34
N SER A 322 -0.46 -2.10 16.54
CA SER A 322 -0.79 -3.49 16.88
C SER A 322 -0.46 -4.41 15.71
N TYR A 323 -0.83 -4.04 14.48
CA TYR A 323 -0.47 -4.82 13.30
C TYR A 323 1.04 -4.96 13.14
N VAL A 324 1.79 -3.85 13.21
CA VAL A 324 3.25 -3.88 13.06
C VAL A 324 3.93 -4.70 14.15
N SER A 325 3.47 -4.60 15.40
CA SER A 325 3.99 -5.42 16.50
C SER A 325 3.77 -6.91 16.24
N ASN A 326 2.59 -7.28 15.73
CA ASN A 326 2.25 -8.66 15.39
C ASN A 326 2.98 -9.19 14.15
N GLN A 327 3.38 -8.32 13.21
CA GLN A 327 4.24 -8.74 12.08
C GLN A 327 5.69 -8.91 12.52
N LYS A 328 6.24 -7.95 13.28
CA LYS A 328 7.62 -8.01 13.77
C LYS A 328 7.89 -9.26 14.61
N ILE A 329 6.95 -9.68 15.45
CA ILE A 329 7.12 -10.90 16.25
C ILE A 329 7.21 -12.15 15.35
N ARG A 330 6.49 -12.16 14.21
CA ARG A 330 6.51 -13.25 13.24
C ARG A 330 7.82 -13.33 12.47
N VAL A 331 8.54 -12.21 12.30
CA VAL A 331 9.84 -12.20 11.61
C VAL A 331 10.85 -13.15 12.25
N PHE A 332 10.82 -13.33 13.57
CA PHE A 332 11.70 -14.28 14.25
C PHE A 332 10.99 -15.57 14.70
N LEU A 333 9.67 -15.58 14.85
CA LEU A 333 8.95 -16.80 15.21
C LEU A 333 8.68 -17.73 14.02
N ASN A 334 8.33 -17.20 12.85
CA ASN A 334 8.06 -18.03 11.67
C ASN A 334 9.30 -18.84 11.26
N PRO A 335 10.50 -18.25 11.18
CA PRO A 335 11.70 -19.04 10.86
C PRO A 335 11.98 -20.16 11.85
N LEU A 336 11.67 -19.98 13.14
CA LEU A 336 11.81 -21.06 14.12
C LEU A 336 10.85 -22.22 13.82
N ILE A 337 9.59 -21.90 13.52
CA ILE A 337 8.56 -22.90 13.19
C ILE A 337 8.91 -23.61 11.88
N GLU A 338 9.43 -22.87 10.89
CA GLU A 338 9.91 -23.41 9.61
C GLU A 338 11.13 -24.31 9.79
N LEU A 339 12.12 -23.92 10.60
CA LEU A 339 13.29 -24.76 10.93
C LEU A 339 12.90 -26.07 11.64
N LEU A 340 11.77 -26.07 12.34
CA LEU A 340 11.22 -27.26 12.98
C LEU A 340 10.39 -28.11 12.02
N GLU A 341 10.04 -27.60 10.83
CA GLU A 341 9.21 -28.27 9.82
C GLU A 341 7.86 -28.77 10.35
N ILE A 342 7.25 -28.01 11.28
CA ILE A 342 5.97 -28.34 11.91
C ILE A 342 4.94 -27.23 11.74
N SER A 343 3.67 -27.58 11.87
CA SER A 343 2.59 -26.59 11.93
C SER A 343 2.64 -25.76 13.22
N GLN A 344 1.97 -24.60 13.21
CA GLN A 344 1.84 -23.75 14.41
C GLN A 344 1.19 -24.50 15.59
N ASN A 345 0.21 -25.37 15.31
CA ASN A 345 -0.46 -26.16 16.35
C ASN A 345 0.47 -27.21 16.94
N GLU A 346 1.28 -27.87 16.12
CA GLU A 346 2.31 -28.82 16.60
C GLU A 346 3.37 -28.08 17.41
N TYR A 347 3.81 -26.91 16.97
CA TYR A 347 4.78 -26.08 17.69
C TYR A 347 4.30 -25.71 19.10
N LEU A 348 3.04 -25.28 19.25
CA LEU A 348 2.46 -24.97 20.56
C LEU A 348 2.46 -26.17 21.52
N ASN A 349 2.37 -27.39 20.97
CA ASN A 349 2.34 -28.64 21.73
C ASN A 349 3.72 -29.30 21.86
N LEU A 350 4.76 -28.77 21.22
CA LEU A 350 6.09 -29.35 21.18
C LEU A 350 6.71 -29.42 22.58
N LYS A 351 7.27 -30.56 22.97
CA LYS A 351 7.96 -30.71 24.26
C LYS A 351 9.42 -31.05 24.04
N PHE A 352 10.28 -30.42 24.84
CA PHE A 352 11.69 -30.77 24.95
C PHE A 352 11.78 -32.05 25.80
N ASN A 353 12.03 -33.20 25.18
CA ASN A 353 12.05 -34.50 25.85
C ASN A 353 13.27 -35.33 25.43
N ASN A 354 13.61 -36.35 26.22
CA ASN A 354 14.83 -37.16 26.03
C ASN A 354 14.98 -37.76 24.62
N GLN A 355 13.90 -37.92 23.83
CA GLN A 355 13.93 -38.50 22.50
C GLN A 355 14.29 -37.49 21.39
N ASN A 356 14.04 -36.18 21.60
CA ASN A 356 14.27 -35.13 20.60
C ASN A 356 15.21 -34.00 21.08
N GLU A 357 15.67 -34.08 22.33
CA GLU A 357 16.49 -33.08 23.03
C GLU A 357 17.69 -32.56 22.23
N ALA A 358 18.48 -33.45 21.62
CA ALA A 358 19.67 -33.06 20.86
C ALA A 358 19.33 -32.28 19.58
N ASN A 359 18.30 -32.72 18.85
CA ASN A 359 17.87 -32.07 17.61
C ASN A 359 17.24 -30.69 17.92
N LEU A 360 16.36 -30.64 18.91
CA LEU A 360 15.75 -29.38 19.34
C LEU A 360 16.80 -28.39 19.86
N TYR A 361 17.81 -28.86 20.60
CA TYR A 361 18.93 -28.02 21.02
C TYR A 361 19.64 -27.38 19.82
N GLN A 362 19.98 -28.18 18.79
CA GLN A 362 20.68 -27.67 17.60
C GLN A 362 19.85 -26.61 16.86
N ILE A 363 18.55 -26.88 16.65
CA ILE A 363 17.64 -25.94 15.99
C ILE A 363 17.51 -24.65 16.80
N MET A 364 17.30 -24.74 18.12
CA MET A 364 17.19 -23.57 18.99
C MET A 364 18.49 -22.77 19.04
N ALA A 365 19.65 -23.44 19.06
CA ALA A 365 20.96 -22.77 19.04
C ALA A 365 21.21 -22.03 17.72
N LEU A 366 20.88 -22.65 16.58
CA LEU A 366 20.97 -22.03 15.26
C LEU A 366 20.05 -20.82 15.14
N TRP A 367 18.79 -20.98 15.54
CA TRP A 367 17.82 -19.90 15.55
C TRP A 367 18.27 -18.74 16.46
N ALA A 368 18.77 -19.06 17.66
CA ALA A 368 19.27 -18.06 18.59
C ALA A 368 20.44 -17.24 18.02
N ASP A 369 21.39 -17.91 17.36
CA ASP A 369 22.54 -17.26 16.73
C ASP A 369 22.11 -16.34 15.58
N GLN A 370 21.16 -16.79 14.74
CA GLN A 370 20.70 -16.02 13.58
C GLN A 370 19.82 -14.83 13.93
N TYR A 371 18.94 -14.95 14.93
CA TYR A 371 17.85 -14.00 15.16
C TYR A 371 18.02 -13.11 16.40
N ILE A 372 19.11 -13.24 17.15
CA ILE A 372 19.28 -12.46 18.39
C ILE A 372 19.22 -10.95 18.18
N ILE A 373 19.83 -10.43 17.10
CA ILE A 373 19.80 -9.00 16.78
C ILE A 373 18.35 -8.57 16.52
N THR A 374 17.63 -9.31 15.68
CA THR A 374 16.22 -9.07 15.37
C THR A 374 15.33 -9.09 16.61
N VAL A 375 15.52 -10.05 17.51
CA VAL A 375 14.79 -10.11 18.79
C VAL A 375 15.16 -8.93 19.68
N SER A 376 16.44 -8.54 19.75
CA SER A 376 16.87 -7.40 20.57
C SER A 376 16.25 -6.08 20.11
N GLU A 377 16.09 -5.86 18.80
CA GLU A 377 15.44 -4.67 18.23
C GLU A 377 13.93 -4.61 18.55
N PHE A 378 13.32 -5.73 18.92
CA PHE A 378 11.91 -5.80 19.30
C PHE A 378 11.66 -5.36 20.76
N ILE A 379 12.71 -5.25 21.59
CA ILE A 379 12.59 -4.81 22.98
C ILE A 379 11.94 -3.41 23.05
N GLY A 380 10.91 -3.28 23.89
CA GLY A 380 10.20 -2.01 24.12
C GLY A 380 9.20 -1.60 23.03
N ASN A 381 9.03 -2.40 21.98
CA ASN A 381 8.17 -2.09 20.83
C ASN A 381 6.90 -2.96 20.73
N ALA A 382 6.65 -3.84 21.70
CA ALA A 382 5.53 -4.78 21.64
C ALA A 382 4.24 -4.14 22.18
N ILE A 383 3.26 -3.90 21.29
CA ILE A 383 1.97 -3.32 21.67
C ILE A 383 0.83 -4.19 21.15
N ASN A 384 -0.11 -4.57 22.03
CA ASN A 384 -1.33 -5.31 21.68
C ASN A 384 -1.06 -6.56 20.81
N ILE A 385 -0.19 -7.43 21.29
CA ILE A 385 0.12 -8.72 20.65
C ILE A 385 -1.12 -9.62 20.72
N THR A 386 -1.48 -10.24 19.60
CA THR A 386 -2.59 -11.21 19.51
C THR A 386 -2.36 -12.40 20.43
N GLN A 387 -3.44 -13.07 20.86
CA GLN A 387 -3.34 -14.25 21.73
C GLN A 387 -2.47 -15.36 21.11
N ILE A 388 -2.63 -15.63 19.81
CA ILE A 388 -1.80 -16.60 19.09
C ILE A 388 -0.33 -16.15 19.04
N ASN A 389 -0.10 -14.86 18.71
CA ASN A 389 1.15 -14.11 18.89
C ASN A 389 1.86 -14.45 20.21
N LYS A 390 1.13 -14.22 21.30
CA LYS A 390 1.60 -14.37 22.67
C LYS A 390 1.89 -15.84 23.01
N ALA A 391 1.03 -16.76 22.59
CA ALA A 391 1.21 -18.19 22.82
C ALA A 391 2.47 -18.73 22.12
N LEU A 392 2.65 -18.41 20.83
CA LEU A 392 3.84 -18.79 20.07
C LEU A 392 5.12 -18.20 20.68
N PHE A 393 5.05 -16.95 21.14
CA PHE A 393 6.16 -16.27 21.79
C PHE A 393 6.54 -16.91 23.13
N LEU A 394 5.56 -17.16 24.01
CA LEU A 394 5.79 -17.85 25.29
C LEU A 394 6.39 -19.24 25.08
N LYS A 395 5.94 -19.94 24.02
CA LYS A 395 6.50 -21.23 23.66
C LYS A 395 7.97 -21.14 23.27
N SER A 396 8.38 -20.08 22.58
CA SER A 396 9.80 -19.87 22.23
C SER A 396 10.67 -19.67 23.48
N ILE A 397 10.14 -19.01 24.52
CA ILE A 397 10.84 -18.85 25.81
C ILE A 397 11.02 -20.20 26.49
N GLU A 398 9.97 -21.01 26.55
CA GLU A 398 10.00 -22.36 27.13
C GLU A 398 11.05 -23.24 26.45
N LEU A 399 11.04 -23.27 25.10
CA LEU A 399 11.98 -24.06 24.32
C LEU A 399 13.42 -23.54 24.46
N ALA A 400 13.63 -22.22 24.47
CA ALA A 400 14.97 -21.63 24.63
C ALA A 400 15.54 -21.88 26.02
N GLN A 401 14.70 -21.83 27.06
CA GLN A 401 15.07 -22.18 28.43
C GLN A 401 15.48 -23.66 28.52
N SER A 402 14.70 -24.57 27.94
CA SER A 402 15.00 -26.01 27.92
C SER A 402 16.28 -26.33 27.14
N ALA A 403 16.50 -25.66 26.00
CA ALA A 403 17.72 -25.81 25.22
C ALA A 403 18.97 -25.31 25.97
N LEU A 404 18.85 -24.22 26.73
CA LEU A 404 19.94 -23.70 27.57
C LEU A 404 20.27 -24.65 28.73
N GLU A 405 19.26 -25.28 29.34
CA GLU A 405 19.45 -26.31 30.37
C GLU A 405 20.16 -27.54 29.81
N TYR A 406 19.76 -28.00 28.62
CA TYR A 406 20.46 -29.06 27.89
C TYR A 406 21.92 -28.68 27.59
N GLN A 407 22.17 -27.46 27.10
CA GLN A 407 23.53 -26.96 26.84
C GLN A 407 24.40 -27.03 28.10
N THR A 408 23.84 -26.60 29.24
CA THR A 408 24.53 -26.54 30.52
C THR A 408 24.81 -27.94 31.07
N LYS A 409 23.79 -28.81 31.08
CA LYS A 409 23.90 -30.20 31.57
C LYS A 409 24.95 -31.01 30.81
N ASN A 410 25.09 -30.78 29.51
CA ASN A 410 26.02 -31.50 28.65
C ASN A 410 27.39 -30.81 28.49
N GLY A 411 27.66 -29.72 29.23
CA GLY A 411 28.94 -29.02 29.17
C GLY A 411 29.25 -28.39 27.80
N LEU A 412 28.22 -28.09 27.00
CA LEU A 412 28.35 -27.50 25.66
C LEU A 412 28.54 -25.97 25.71
N TRP A 413 28.85 -25.43 26.89
CA TRP A 413 29.10 -24.01 27.12
C TRP A 413 30.58 -23.70 26.93
N ASN A 414 30.92 -22.94 25.88
CA ASN A 414 32.28 -22.49 25.67
C ASN A 414 32.53 -21.19 26.45
N GLN A 415 33.39 -21.21 27.47
CA GLN A 415 33.59 -20.09 28.41
C GLN A 415 34.05 -18.77 27.76
N GLN A 416 34.46 -18.81 26.49
CA GLN A 416 35.01 -17.66 25.74
C GLN A 416 33.98 -16.89 24.89
N LYS A 417 32.74 -17.39 24.70
CA LYS A 417 31.67 -16.68 23.97
C LYS A 417 30.39 -16.67 24.82
N GLN A 418 29.68 -15.53 24.86
CA GLN A 418 28.33 -15.49 25.41
C GLN A 418 27.45 -16.44 24.57
N SER A 419 26.81 -17.43 25.20
CA SER A 419 25.92 -18.37 24.51
C SER A 419 24.79 -17.60 23.81
N PRO A 420 24.58 -17.78 22.49
CA PRO A 420 23.46 -17.16 21.78
C PRO A 420 22.11 -17.48 22.44
N LEU A 421 21.95 -18.70 22.96
CA LEU A 421 20.75 -19.11 23.71
C LEU A 421 20.54 -18.29 24.98
N HIS A 422 21.62 -18.03 25.74
CA HIS A 422 21.52 -17.21 26.94
C HIS A 422 21.10 -15.77 26.59
N SER A 423 21.73 -15.19 25.58
CA SER A 423 21.51 -13.81 25.19
C SER A 423 20.11 -13.62 24.57
N ILE A 424 19.64 -14.53 23.69
CA ILE A 424 18.29 -14.43 23.12
C ILE A 424 17.23 -14.64 24.20
N LEU A 425 17.43 -15.59 25.12
CA LEU A 425 16.49 -15.84 26.22
C LEU A 425 16.36 -14.61 27.14
N LYS A 426 17.46 -13.89 27.38
CA LYS A 426 17.43 -12.61 28.09
C LYS A 426 16.57 -11.59 27.35
N CYS A 427 16.76 -11.43 26.04
CA CYS A 427 15.94 -10.52 25.22
C CYS A 427 14.45 -10.92 25.24
N LEU A 428 14.13 -12.19 25.05
CA LEU A 428 12.75 -12.69 25.07
C LEU A 428 12.07 -12.45 26.43
N LYS A 429 12.79 -12.65 27.54
CA LYS A 429 12.26 -12.38 28.88
C LYS A 429 11.96 -10.89 29.10
N ILE A 430 12.81 -9.99 28.59
CA ILE A 430 12.56 -8.53 28.64
C ILE A 430 11.32 -8.17 27.82
N ILE A 431 11.19 -8.72 26.60
CA ILE A 431 9.99 -8.52 25.77
C ILE A 431 8.74 -9.04 26.49
N ASN A 432 8.80 -10.22 27.12
CA ASN A 432 7.68 -10.80 27.84
C ASN A 432 7.17 -9.92 28.99
N GLN A 433 8.05 -9.15 29.64
CA GLN A 433 7.65 -8.19 30.67
C GLN A 433 6.85 -7.01 30.09
N SER A 434 6.94 -6.79 28.77
CA SER A 434 6.28 -5.70 28.06
C SER A 434 4.99 -6.14 27.32
N ILE A 435 4.66 -7.45 27.30
CA ILE A 435 3.50 -8.06 26.60
C ILE A 435 2.48 -8.62 27.59
#